data_AF-A0A9X3EMI8-F1
#
_entry.id   AF-A0A9X3EMI8-F1
#
_cell.length_a   1.000
_cell.length_b   1.000
_cell.length_c   1.000
_cell.angle_alpha   90.00
_cell.angle_beta   90.00
_cell.angle_gamma   90.00
#
_symmetry.space_group_name_H-M   'P 1'
#
loop_
_entity.id
_entity.type
_entity.pdbx_description
1 polymer ?
#
loop_
_entity_poly.entity_id
_entity_poly.type
_entity_poly.pdbx_seq_one_letter_code
_entity_poly.pdbx_strand_id
1 'polypeptide(L)'
;MFSAEEVAAGEINHAIRFILPNSMIRAKKYVAPATHGTNTSGPMTSIPYGGHMRLRADYPLENLSPGAQVIAKALQKYGMYMSDGGNIALTAQSDVYGCATWDGVGVDPFSLEDLKATDFEVIDHGPTIDVTYECERTPIME
;
A
#
# COMPACT_ATOMS: atom_id res chain seq x y z
N MET A 1 -5.31 -5.57 -2.16
CA MET A 1 -4.64 -5.93 -3.43
C MET A 1 -5.53 -5.41 -4.55
N PHE A 2 -5.00 -5.22 -5.75
CA PHE A 2 -5.78 -4.83 -6.94
C PHE A 2 -5.65 -5.91 -8.01
N SER A 3 -6.53 -5.92 -9.01
CA SER A 3 -6.57 -6.94 -10.07
C SER A 3 -6.35 -6.38 -11.48
N ALA A 4 -6.05 -7.27 -12.44
CA ALA A 4 -5.92 -6.90 -13.85
C ALA A 4 -7.26 -6.40 -14.42
N GLU A 5 -8.40 -6.91 -13.94
CA GLU A 5 -9.73 -6.46 -14.34
C GLU A 5 -10.00 -5.00 -13.94
N GLU A 6 -9.57 -4.59 -12.75
CA GLU A 6 -9.71 -3.19 -12.32
C GLU A 6 -8.86 -2.26 -13.20
N VAL A 7 -7.65 -2.69 -13.54
CA VAL A 7 -6.80 -1.94 -14.49
C VAL A 7 -7.44 -1.89 -15.88
N ALA A 8 -7.99 -2.99 -16.37
CA ALA A 8 -8.71 -3.06 -17.65
C ALA A 8 -9.97 -2.18 -17.66
N ALA A 9 -10.67 -2.07 -16.52
CA ALA A 9 -11.81 -1.18 -16.34
C ALA A 9 -11.40 0.31 -16.28
N GLY A 10 -10.11 0.60 -16.11
CA GLY A 10 -9.57 1.96 -16.06
C GLY A 10 -9.63 2.62 -14.68
N GLU A 11 -10.05 1.89 -13.64
CA GLU A 11 -10.15 2.40 -12.28
C GLU A 11 -9.95 1.31 -11.22
N ILE A 12 -9.19 1.64 -10.17
CA ILE A 12 -9.11 0.88 -8.93
C ILE A 12 -9.74 1.74 -7.85
N ASN A 13 -10.80 1.26 -7.22
CA ASN A 13 -11.68 2.06 -6.36
C ASN A 13 -11.44 1.89 -4.85
N HIS A 14 -10.20 1.59 -4.48
CA HIS A 14 -9.80 1.39 -3.09
C HIS A 14 -8.31 1.72 -2.88
N ALA A 15 -7.91 1.84 -1.61
CA ALA A 15 -6.49 1.99 -1.26
C ALA A 15 -5.71 0.71 -1.54
N ILE A 16 -4.48 0.84 -2.03
CA ILE A 16 -3.62 -0.29 -2.33
C ILE A 16 -2.93 -0.76 -1.05
N ARG A 17 -2.62 -2.06 -0.94
CA ARG A 17 -1.78 -2.53 0.17
C ARG A 17 -0.32 -2.55 -0.30
N PHE A 18 0.59 -2.24 0.61
CA PHE A 18 2.01 -2.48 0.39
C PHE A 18 2.66 -3.09 1.63
N ILE A 19 3.84 -3.66 1.45
CA ILE A 19 4.63 -4.31 2.50
C ILE A 19 6.08 -3.84 2.42
N LEU A 20 6.83 -3.97 3.52
CA LEU A 20 8.24 -3.59 3.58
C LEU A 20 9.00 -4.61 4.42
N PRO A 21 10.33 -4.73 4.27
CA PRO A 21 11.12 -5.55 5.18
C PRO A 21 10.94 -5.07 6.63
N ASN A 22 10.93 -5.98 7.60
CA ASN A 22 10.70 -5.61 9.02
C ASN A 22 11.68 -4.57 9.56
N SER A 23 12.89 -4.49 9.00
CA SER A 23 13.91 -3.47 9.31
C SER A 23 13.62 -2.08 8.72
N MET A 24 12.61 -1.94 7.88
CA MET A 24 12.16 -0.68 7.28
C MET A 24 10.80 -0.21 7.82
N ILE A 25 10.12 -1.04 8.63
CA ILE A 25 8.86 -0.68 9.28
C ILE A 25 9.18 -0.13 10.66
N ARG A 26 8.54 0.96 11.07
CA ARG A 26 8.75 1.58 12.39
C ARG A 26 8.68 0.54 13.50
N ALA A 27 9.71 0.52 14.35
CA ALA A 27 9.83 -0.47 15.40
C ALA A 27 8.63 -0.47 16.36
N LYS A 28 7.92 -1.60 16.44
CA LYS A 28 6.88 -1.91 17.45
C LYS A 28 5.80 -0.83 17.61
N LYS A 29 5.40 -0.19 16.50
CA LYS A 29 4.32 0.80 16.46
C LYS A 29 3.32 0.46 15.35
N TYR A 30 2.06 0.78 15.60
CA TYR A 30 1.00 0.78 14.58
C TYR A 30 0.12 2.02 14.72
N VAL A 31 -0.67 2.34 13.72
CA VAL A 31 -1.63 3.44 13.73
C VAL A 31 -2.92 2.97 13.05
N ALA A 32 -4.06 3.58 13.38
CA ALA A 32 -5.31 3.29 12.68
C ALA A 32 -5.14 3.44 11.16
N PRO A 33 -5.78 2.59 10.34
CA PRO A 33 -6.76 1.57 10.70
C PRO A 33 -6.16 0.22 11.15
N ALA A 34 -4.83 0.09 11.25
CA ALA A 34 -4.25 -1.14 11.80
C ALA A 34 -4.60 -1.29 13.28
N THR A 35 -4.89 -2.52 13.69
CA THR A 35 -5.26 -2.87 15.07
C THR A 35 -4.14 -3.62 15.81
N HIS A 36 -3.03 -3.91 15.13
CA HIS A 36 -1.87 -4.61 15.66
C HIS A 36 -0.63 -4.36 14.79
N GLY A 37 0.53 -4.74 15.30
CA GLY A 37 1.78 -4.83 14.55
C GLY A 37 2.59 -6.06 14.95
N THR A 38 3.79 -6.19 14.40
CA THR A 38 4.70 -7.33 14.62
C THR A 38 6.04 -6.87 15.17
N ASN A 39 7.01 -7.79 15.28
CA ASN A 39 8.36 -7.51 15.79
C ASN A 39 9.26 -6.80 14.77
N THR A 40 8.88 -5.59 14.38
CA THR A 40 9.61 -4.71 13.46
C THR A 40 10.74 -3.97 14.15
N SER A 41 11.75 -3.52 13.39
CA SER A 41 12.98 -2.92 13.91
C SER A 41 13.45 -1.66 13.19
N GLY A 42 12.65 -1.11 12.28
CA GLY A 42 13.03 0.07 11.52
C GLY A 42 13.05 1.37 12.33
N PRO A 43 13.73 2.41 11.80
CA PRO A 43 13.84 3.72 12.44
C PRO A 43 12.49 4.33 12.84
N MET A 44 12.50 5.18 13.88
CA MET A 44 11.29 5.90 14.33
C MET A 44 10.71 6.87 13.28
N THR A 45 11.52 7.26 12.30
CA THR A 45 11.09 8.07 11.14
C THR A 45 10.40 7.26 10.05
N SER A 46 10.46 5.93 10.10
CA SER A 46 9.83 5.06 9.11
C SER A 46 8.32 5.00 9.30
N ILE A 47 7.60 4.47 8.31
CA ILE A 47 6.15 4.29 8.41
C ILE A 47 5.79 3.11 9.35
N PRO A 48 4.83 3.26 10.27
CA PRO A 48 4.33 2.15 11.08
C PRO A 48 3.30 1.31 10.30
N TYR A 49 2.94 0.15 10.87
CA TYR A 49 1.75 -0.57 10.42
C TYR A 49 0.52 0.32 10.42
N GLY A 50 -0.33 0.19 9.38
CA GLY A 50 -1.50 1.03 9.17
C GLY A 50 -1.19 2.44 8.69
N GLY A 51 0.10 2.81 8.60
CA GLY A 51 0.48 4.09 8.01
C GLY A 51 0.01 4.18 6.55
N HIS A 52 -0.49 5.36 6.20
CA HIS A 52 -1.13 5.62 4.92
C HIS A 52 -0.30 6.62 4.12
N MET A 53 0.14 6.21 2.93
CA MET A 53 0.86 7.05 1.98
C MET A 53 0.00 7.35 0.76
N ARG A 54 0.02 8.56 0.23
CA ARG A 54 -0.71 8.95 -0.98
C ARG A 54 0.25 9.56 -1.99
N LEU A 55 0.16 9.12 -3.25
CA LEU A 55 0.99 9.69 -4.31
C LEU A 55 0.61 11.16 -4.47
N ARG A 56 1.59 12.06 -4.58
CA ARG A 56 1.29 13.48 -4.74
C ARG A 56 0.43 13.71 -5.97
N ALA A 57 -0.49 14.66 -5.86
CA ALA A 57 -1.40 15.04 -6.94
C ALA A 57 -0.67 15.59 -8.18
N ASP A 58 0.56 16.09 -8.02
CA ASP A 58 1.40 16.66 -9.07
C ASP A 58 2.39 15.67 -9.70
N TYR A 59 2.33 14.38 -9.34
CA TYR A 59 3.17 13.36 -9.97
C TYR A 59 2.85 13.23 -11.47
N PRO A 60 3.88 13.25 -12.37
CA PRO A 60 3.68 13.24 -13.81
C PRO A 60 3.27 11.85 -14.31
N LEU A 61 1.95 11.61 -14.39
CA LEU A 61 1.37 10.35 -14.82
C LEU A 61 1.66 10.02 -16.29
N GLU A 62 1.85 11.04 -17.12
CA GLU A 62 2.07 10.90 -18.57
C GLU A 62 3.33 10.11 -18.93
N ASN A 63 4.28 9.97 -17.99
CA ASN A 63 5.50 9.18 -18.18
C ASN A 63 5.28 7.68 -17.91
N LEU A 64 4.12 7.30 -17.35
CA LEU A 64 3.79 5.91 -17.03
C LEU A 64 3.05 5.24 -18.19
N SER A 65 3.15 3.91 -18.28
CA SER A 65 2.34 3.11 -19.20
C SER A 65 0.83 3.28 -18.91
N PRO A 66 -0.07 3.05 -19.89
CA PRO A 66 -1.50 3.21 -19.67
C PRO A 66 -2.05 2.44 -18.45
N GLY A 67 -1.63 1.20 -18.23
CA GLY A 67 -2.01 0.41 -17.06
C GLY A 67 -1.42 0.97 -15.75
N ALA A 68 -0.15 1.38 -15.78
CA ALA A 68 0.50 2.03 -14.64
C ALA A 68 -0.16 3.36 -14.26
N GLN A 69 -0.67 4.13 -15.23
CA GLN A 69 -1.44 5.34 -14.98
C GLN A 69 -2.72 5.07 -14.19
N VAL A 70 -3.42 3.96 -14.43
CA VAL A 70 -4.61 3.57 -13.66
C VAL A 70 -4.23 3.31 -12.20
N ILE A 71 -3.13 2.59 -11.97
CA ILE A 71 -2.64 2.29 -10.62
C ILE A 71 -2.19 3.58 -9.92
N ALA A 72 -1.43 4.44 -10.60
CA ALA A 72 -0.96 5.70 -10.05
C ALA A 72 -2.11 6.67 -9.74
N LYS A 73 -3.18 6.71 -10.55
CA LYS A 73 -4.42 7.45 -10.22
C LYS A 73 -5.08 6.92 -8.95
N ALA A 74 -5.09 5.61 -8.74
CA ALA A 74 -5.59 5.02 -7.50
C ALA A 74 -4.71 5.40 -6.30
N LEU A 75 -3.39 5.40 -6.46
CA LEU A 75 -2.44 5.88 -5.45
C LEU A 75 -2.60 7.37 -5.15
N GLN A 76 -2.99 8.20 -6.12
CA GLN A 76 -3.31 9.62 -5.90
C GLN A 76 -4.65 9.81 -5.18
N LYS A 77 -5.66 9.00 -5.50
CA LYS A 77 -7.02 9.18 -4.96
C LYS A 77 -7.19 8.52 -3.60
N TYR A 78 -6.78 7.26 -3.47
CA TYR A 78 -7.02 6.43 -2.30
C TYR A 78 -5.75 6.11 -1.50
N GLY A 79 -4.57 6.34 -2.07
CA GLY A 79 -3.31 6.02 -1.42
C GLY A 79 -3.07 4.52 -1.24
N MET A 80 -2.14 4.22 -0.33
CA MET A 80 -1.77 2.86 0.04
C MET A 80 -1.43 2.71 1.52
N TYR A 81 -1.72 1.54 2.08
CA TYR A 81 -1.52 1.20 3.48
C TYR A 81 -0.38 0.21 3.69
N MET A 82 0.44 0.50 4.69
CA MET A 82 1.50 -0.38 5.19
C MET A 82 0.87 -1.56 5.94
N SER A 83 0.88 -2.74 5.32
CA SER A 83 0.00 -3.86 5.72
C SER A 83 0.71 -5.08 6.32
N ASP A 84 1.93 -5.38 5.90
CA ASP A 84 2.66 -6.57 6.35
C ASP A 84 4.19 -6.41 6.26
N GLY A 85 4.93 -7.30 6.89
CA GLY A 85 6.36 -7.48 6.70
C GLY A 85 6.67 -8.39 5.50
N GLY A 86 7.56 -7.97 4.60
CA GLY A 86 8.02 -8.80 3.50
C GLY A 86 8.91 -8.06 2.51
N ASN A 87 9.37 -8.76 1.47
CA ASN A 87 10.43 -8.24 0.59
C ASN A 87 9.93 -7.69 -0.76
N ILE A 88 8.64 -7.85 -1.07
CA ILE A 88 8.05 -7.45 -2.35
C ILE A 88 7.03 -6.35 -2.10
N ALA A 89 7.41 -5.10 -2.37
CA ALA A 89 6.65 -3.94 -1.89
C ALA A 89 5.18 -3.94 -2.33
N LEU A 90 4.93 -4.23 -3.61
CA LEU A 90 3.59 -4.30 -4.19
C LEU A 90 3.29 -5.72 -4.67
N THR A 91 2.11 -6.20 -4.29
CA THR A 91 1.57 -7.48 -4.76
C THR A 91 0.17 -7.24 -5.31
N ALA A 92 -0.10 -7.81 -6.47
CA ALA A 92 -1.41 -7.77 -7.12
C ALA A 92 -2.04 -9.16 -7.17
N GLN A 93 -3.34 -9.23 -7.45
CA GLN A 93 -4.06 -10.50 -7.56
C GLN A 93 -3.56 -11.29 -8.78
N SER A 94 -3.48 -12.63 -8.65
CA SER A 94 -3.19 -13.48 -9.80
C SER A 94 -4.31 -13.40 -10.85
N ASP A 95 -3.93 -13.35 -12.12
CA ASP A 95 -4.82 -13.32 -13.28
C ASP A 95 -5.15 -14.73 -13.84
N VAL A 96 -4.66 -15.81 -13.22
CA VAL A 96 -4.81 -17.19 -13.69
C VAL A 96 -6.28 -17.61 -13.90
N TYR A 97 -7.19 -17.07 -13.08
CA TYR A 97 -8.63 -17.30 -13.17
C TYR A 97 -9.41 -16.02 -13.50
N GLY A 98 -8.71 -15.01 -14.00
CA GLY A 98 -9.25 -13.70 -14.33
C GLY A 98 -9.85 -13.63 -15.73
N CYS A 99 -10.60 -12.56 -15.99
CA CYS A 99 -11.10 -12.20 -17.32
C CYS A 99 -10.19 -11.19 -18.03
N ALA A 100 -9.19 -10.65 -17.33
CA ALA A 100 -8.12 -9.83 -17.88
C ALA A 100 -6.77 -10.40 -17.41
N THR A 101 -5.71 -10.17 -18.20
CA THR A 101 -4.34 -10.59 -17.86
C THR A 101 -3.47 -9.37 -17.60
N TRP A 102 -2.44 -9.52 -16.77
CA TRP A 102 -1.46 -8.46 -16.51
C TRP A 102 -0.75 -8.00 -17.79
N ASP A 103 -0.37 -8.95 -18.64
CA ASP A 103 0.17 -8.69 -19.98
C ASP A 103 -0.82 -7.91 -20.86
N GLY A 104 -2.11 -8.31 -20.84
CA GLY A 104 -3.16 -7.67 -21.64
C GLY A 104 -3.46 -6.23 -21.23
N VAL A 105 -3.21 -5.85 -19.98
CA VAL A 105 -3.30 -4.46 -19.50
C VAL A 105 -1.97 -3.71 -19.52
N GLY A 106 -0.90 -4.34 -20.03
CA GLY A 106 0.42 -3.73 -20.17
C GLY A 106 1.06 -3.35 -18.82
N VAL A 107 0.86 -4.18 -17.80
CA VAL A 107 1.47 -4.02 -16.48
C VAL A 107 2.37 -5.21 -16.18
N ASP A 108 3.61 -4.93 -15.86
CA ASP A 108 4.66 -5.88 -15.49
C ASP A 108 5.29 -5.50 -14.14
N PRO A 109 6.25 -6.30 -13.61
CA PRO A 109 6.89 -6.00 -12.33
C PRO A 109 7.68 -4.68 -12.25
N PHE A 110 8.00 -4.03 -13.38
CA PHE A 110 8.78 -2.79 -13.46
C PHE A 110 7.93 -1.57 -13.76
N SER A 111 6.65 -1.75 -14.07
CA SER A 111 5.73 -0.68 -14.50
C SER A 111 5.54 0.47 -13.51
N LEU A 112 5.98 0.32 -12.26
CA LEU A 112 5.93 1.34 -11.21
C LEU A 112 7.32 1.65 -10.60
N GLU A 113 8.41 1.21 -11.23
CA GLU A 113 9.76 1.32 -10.66
C GLU A 113 10.23 2.78 -10.46
N ASP A 114 9.68 3.70 -11.24
CA ASP A 114 9.98 5.13 -11.16
C ASP A 114 9.35 5.82 -9.94
N LEU A 115 8.36 5.21 -9.29
CA LEU A 115 7.73 5.77 -8.10
C LEU A 115 8.67 5.65 -6.90
N LYS A 116 9.06 6.78 -6.32
CA LYS A 116 9.92 6.81 -5.13
C LYS A 116 9.08 7.06 -3.89
N ALA A 117 9.55 6.63 -2.73
CA ALA A 117 8.91 6.97 -1.46
C ALA A 117 8.74 8.48 -1.25
N THR A 118 9.65 9.29 -1.79
CA THR A 118 9.58 10.76 -1.77
C THR A 118 8.47 11.33 -2.64
N ASP A 119 7.87 10.55 -3.55
CA ASP A 119 6.72 10.94 -4.36
C ASP A 119 5.38 10.85 -3.63
N PHE A 120 5.42 10.39 -2.39
CA PHE A 120 4.25 10.25 -1.55
C PHE A 120 4.25 11.22 -0.39
N GLU A 121 3.05 11.65 -0.01
CA GLU A 121 2.77 12.29 1.26
C GLU A 121 2.22 11.26 2.26
N VAL A 122 2.46 11.50 3.55
CA VAL A 122 1.90 10.66 4.61
C VAL A 122 0.59 11.29 5.06
N ILE A 123 -0.48 10.50 5.03
CA ILE A 123 -1.77 10.88 5.60
C ILE A 123 -1.73 10.57 7.09
N ASP A 124 -1.97 11.58 7.91
CA ASP A 124 -2.01 11.45 9.36
C ASP A 124 -3.31 10.77 9.82
N HIS A 125 -3.16 9.70 10.59
CA HIS A 125 -4.25 8.95 11.24
C HIS A 125 -4.21 9.07 12.77
N GLY A 126 -3.46 10.05 13.28
CA GLY A 126 -3.31 10.32 14.70
C GLY A 126 -2.11 9.60 15.32
N PRO A 127 -2.05 9.57 16.67
CA PRO A 127 -0.90 9.03 17.38
C PRO A 127 -0.76 7.51 17.16
N THR A 128 0.48 7.06 17.12
CA THR A 128 0.80 5.63 17.03
C THR A 128 0.59 4.92 18.36
N ILE A 129 0.17 3.67 18.31
CA ILE A 129 -0.03 2.76 19.43
C ILE A 129 1.15 1.78 19.52
N ASP A 130 1.55 1.43 20.75
CA ASP A 130 2.60 0.45 21.03
C ASP A 130 2.15 -0.99 20.76
N VAL A 131 3.03 -1.77 20.15
CA VAL A 131 2.86 -3.22 20.06
C VAL A 131 3.26 -3.83 21.41
N THR A 132 2.27 -4.30 22.16
CA THR A 132 2.47 -4.96 23.47
C THR A 132 2.54 -6.48 23.38
N TYR A 133 2.02 -7.07 22.29
CA TYR A 133 1.72 -8.51 22.14
C TYR A 133 0.64 -9.04 23.09
N GLU A 134 0.02 -8.15 23.86
CA GLU A 134 -1.15 -8.45 24.70
C GLU A 134 -2.40 -8.14 23.89
N CYS A 135 -2.85 -9.11 23.10
CA CYS A 135 -4.05 -8.99 22.28
C CYS A 135 -5.31 -9.18 23.13
N GLU A 136 -5.70 -8.19 23.93
CA GLU A 136 -7.02 -8.16 24.53
C GLU A 136 -8.04 -7.63 23.51
N ARG A 137 -8.85 -8.54 22.96
CA ARG A 137 -9.94 -8.16 22.06
C ARG A 137 -10.98 -7.39 22.85
N THR A 138 -11.09 -6.08 22.63
CA THR A 138 -12.23 -5.29 23.11
C THR A 138 -13.40 -5.51 22.14
N PRO A 139 -14.48 -6.21 22.55
CA PRO A 139 -15.65 -6.36 21.69
C PRO A 139 -16.32 -5.00 21.52
N ILE A 140 -16.71 -4.67 20.29
CA ILE A 140 -17.64 -3.56 20.07
C ILE A 140 -19.01 -4.07 20.51
N MET A 141 -19.53 -3.55 21.62
CA MET A 141 -20.94 -3.75 21.96
C MET A 141 -21.73 -2.68 21.22
N GLU A 142 -22.57 -3.11 20.27
CA GLU A 142 -23.63 -2.28 19.68
C GLU A 142 -24.87 -2.25 20.58
#